data_AF-A0A5N6X3G8-F1
#
_entry.id   AF-A0A5N6X3G8-F1
#
_cell.length_a   1.000
_cell.length_b   1.000
_cell.length_c   1.000
_cell.angle_alpha   90.00
_cell.angle_beta   90.00
_cell.angle_gamma   90.00
#
_symmetry.space_group_name_H-M   'P 1'
#
loop_
_entity.id
_entity.type
_entity.pdbx_description
1 polymer ?
#
loop_
_entity_poly.entity_id
_entity_poly.type
_entity_poly.pdbx_seq_one_letter_code
_entity_poly.pdbx_strand_id
1 'polypeptide(L)'
;MTTLDYSFFPEGDPVPDEWFEAPIRPYSGISEEHNQMLTEELAILRAFYHGVMTVEEAAYAITRPISTSSIPFLDTYSDGCIALFMLWRHIVNACEDWPASRIPDLVAFLSAISKVPDHIHRGEATDDEDEGPMGWDILPYFAAEWRDTHWRIPMDILNDYPDTAARLRKRGLYIRAQEVEAINYVIWTLEMKPNHDCLEENRHGADYHPLAFYSLELDFQVPAVACWIKHNGKRMYECIARDRLKGNPDVPTVRMHFGEHIERWAFWKKRLREIANDPDDFTRRGAQVAIGYMDEATGSLTEK
;
A
#
# COMPACT_ATOMS: atom_id res chain seq x y z
N MET A 1 -27.44 12.93 4.44
CA MET A 1 -26.00 13.20 4.62
C MET A 1 -25.30 12.57 3.44
N THR A 2 -24.83 13.38 2.50
CA THR A 2 -24.02 12.92 1.36
C THR A 2 -22.66 12.52 1.89
N THR A 3 -22.37 11.21 1.86
CA THR A 3 -21.00 10.70 1.97
C THR A 3 -20.18 11.39 0.88
N LEU A 4 -19.20 12.21 1.27
CA LEU A 4 -18.25 12.74 0.31
C LEU A 4 -17.53 11.53 -0.32
N ASP A 5 -17.68 11.41 -1.63
CA ASP A 5 -16.91 10.46 -2.42
C ASP A 5 -15.48 11.00 -2.52
N TYR A 6 -14.59 10.41 -1.73
CA TYR A 6 -13.18 10.79 -1.62
C TYR A 6 -12.27 9.86 -2.44
N SER A 7 -12.80 9.06 -3.37
CA SER A 7 -11.97 8.21 -4.21
C SER A 7 -11.29 9.04 -5.31
N PHE A 8 -9.96 9.06 -5.33
CA PHE A 8 -9.18 9.58 -6.47
C PHE A 8 -9.38 8.76 -7.76
N PHE A 9 -9.99 7.59 -7.64
CA PHE A 9 -10.11 6.62 -8.71
C PHE A 9 -11.53 6.54 -9.23
N PRO A 10 -11.71 6.33 -10.55
CA PRO A 10 -12.97 5.81 -11.04
C PRO A 10 -13.27 4.51 -10.28
N GLU A 11 -14.55 4.29 -9.99
CA GLU A 11 -15.03 3.13 -9.26
C GLU A 11 -14.44 1.82 -9.80
N GLY A 12 -14.16 1.75 -11.11
CA GLY A 12 -13.71 0.53 -11.77
C GLY A 12 -14.89 -0.34 -12.17
N ASP A 13 -14.66 -1.25 -13.10
CA ASP A 13 -15.69 -2.21 -13.48
C ASP A 13 -15.81 -3.31 -12.41
N PRO A 14 -17.01 -3.90 -12.22
CA PRO A 14 -17.15 -5.09 -11.40
C PRO A 14 -16.19 -6.20 -11.84
N VAL A 15 -15.63 -6.91 -10.87
CA VAL A 15 -14.67 -7.99 -11.11
C VAL A 15 -15.42 -9.18 -11.70
N PRO A 16 -15.08 -9.63 -12.92
CA PRO A 16 -15.73 -10.78 -13.53
C PRO A 16 -15.32 -12.07 -12.81
N ASP A 17 -16.19 -13.09 -12.82
CA ASP A 17 -15.92 -14.34 -12.12
C ASP A 17 -14.66 -15.06 -12.65
N GLU A 18 -14.35 -14.86 -13.93
CA GLU A 18 -13.13 -15.39 -14.57
C GLU A 18 -11.84 -14.85 -13.94
N TRP A 19 -11.89 -13.68 -13.28
CA TRP A 19 -10.75 -13.13 -12.54
C TRP A 19 -10.30 -14.06 -11.41
N PHE A 20 -11.23 -14.77 -10.77
CA PHE A 20 -10.93 -15.71 -9.69
C PHE A 20 -10.43 -17.07 -10.22
N GLU A 21 -10.64 -17.38 -11.50
CA GLU A 21 -10.24 -18.66 -12.10
C GLU A 21 -8.94 -18.57 -12.91
N ALA A 22 -8.66 -17.40 -13.47
CA ALA A 22 -7.45 -17.12 -14.24
C ALA A 22 -6.14 -17.49 -13.52
N PRO A 23 -5.98 -17.25 -12.21
CA PRO A 23 -4.72 -17.50 -11.53
C PRO A 23 -4.43 -18.98 -11.24
N ILE A 24 -5.38 -19.89 -11.45
CA ILE A 24 -5.14 -21.33 -11.27
C ILE A 24 -4.24 -21.88 -12.40
N ARG A 25 -4.25 -21.26 -13.59
CA ARG A 25 -3.51 -21.75 -14.77
C ARG A 25 -1.98 -21.62 -14.69
N PRO A 26 -1.40 -20.53 -14.15
CA PRO A 26 0.06 -20.39 -14.03
C PRO A 26 0.73 -21.31 -13.01
N TYR A 27 0.00 -21.82 -12.00
CA TYR A 27 0.55 -22.61 -10.89
C TYR A 27 0.49 -24.14 -11.10
N SER A 28 0.08 -24.58 -12.30
CA SER A 28 -0.16 -25.98 -12.64
C SER A 28 1.09 -26.90 -12.68
N GLY A 29 2.16 -26.56 -11.96
CA GLY A 29 3.40 -27.34 -11.90
C GLY A 29 4.18 -27.28 -10.58
N ILE A 30 3.66 -26.63 -9.51
CA ILE A 30 4.38 -26.51 -8.22
C ILE A 30 4.13 -27.75 -7.34
N SER A 31 2.88 -28.03 -6.95
CA SER A 31 2.45 -29.30 -6.37
C SER A 31 0.92 -29.43 -6.40
N GLU A 32 0.37 -30.63 -6.20
CA GLU A 32 -1.08 -30.83 -6.13
C GLU A 32 -1.67 -30.16 -4.87
N GLU A 33 -0.94 -30.21 -3.76
CA GLU A 33 -1.32 -29.62 -2.47
C GLU A 33 -1.43 -28.09 -2.57
N HIS A 34 -0.44 -27.42 -3.18
CA HIS A 34 -0.47 -25.97 -3.38
C HIS A 34 -1.62 -25.54 -4.30
N ASN A 35 -1.87 -26.31 -5.37
CA ASN A 35 -2.99 -26.02 -6.27
C ASN A 35 -4.35 -26.19 -5.58
N GLN A 36 -4.47 -27.17 -4.68
CA GLN A 36 -5.69 -27.34 -3.87
C GLN A 36 -5.88 -26.17 -2.91
N MET A 37 -4.84 -25.78 -2.14
CA MET A 37 -4.91 -24.64 -1.22
C MET A 37 -5.33 -23.38 -1.96
N LEU A 38 -4.69 -23.10 -3.09
CA LEU A 38 -5.00 -21.93 -3.92
C LEU A 38 -6.44 -21.93 -4.41
N THR A 39 -6.95 -23.08 -4.85
CA THR A 39 -8.33 -23.20 -5.34
C THR A 39 -9.32 -22.90 -4.23
N GLU A 40 -9.07 -23.39 -3.01
CA GLU A 40 -9.90 -23.10 -1.84
C GLU A 40 -9.84 -21.61 -1.46
N GLU A 41 -8.65 -21.02 -1.43
CA GLU A 41 -8.44 -19.59 -1.13
C GLU A 41 -9.15 -18.68 -2.13
N LEU A 42 -9.05 -18.95 -3.43
CA LEU A 42 -9.71 -18.17 -4.49
C LEU A 42 -11.24 -18.28 -4.41
N ALA A 43 -11.78 -19.46 -4.05
CA ALA A 43 -13.21 -19.62 -3.83
C ALA A 43 -13.70 -18.79 -2.63
N ILE A 44 -12.90 -18.72 -1.56
CA ILE A 44 -13.20 -17.89 -0.38
C ILE A 44 -13.13 -16.40 -0.73
N LEU A 45 -12.10 -15.97 -1.45
CA LEU A 45 -11.95 -14.59 -1.89
C LEU A 45 -13.11 -14.16 -2.81
N ARG A 46 -13.60 -15.05 -3.68
CA ARG A 46 -14.80 -14.83 -4.50
C ARG A 46 -16.06 -14.69 -3.65
N ALA A 47 -16.25 -15.57 -2.65
CA ALA A 47 -17.40 -15.49 -1.74
C ALA A 47 -17.39 -14.18 -0.93
N PHE A 48 -16.20 -13.76 -0.47
CA PHE A 48 -16.00 -12.46 0.19
C PHE A 48 -16.32 -11.28 -0.75
N TYR A 49 -15.82 -11.31 -1.99
CA TYR A 49 -16.12 -10.28 -2.98
C TYR A 49 -17.64 -10.11 -3.19
N HIS A 50 -18.37 -11.21 -3.36
CA HIS A 50 -19.82 -11.19 -3.56
C HIS A 50 -20.64 -10.95 -2.28
N GLY A 51 -20.00 -10.70 -1.14
CA GLY A 51 -20.67 -10.41 0.14
C GLY A 51 -21.38 -11.62 0.75
N VAL A 52 -20.99 -12.84 0.35
CA VAL A 52 -21.52 -14.10 0.88
C VAL A 52 -20.95 -14.40 2.27
N MET A 53 -19.74 -13.91 2.55
CA MET A 53 -19.05 -14.07 3.82
C MET A 53 -18.78 -12.72 4.47
N THR A 54 -18.80 -12.68 5.81
CA THR A 54 -18.29 -11.51 6.53
C THR A 54 -16.77 -11.43 6.44
N VAL A 55 -16.22 -10.26 6.81
CA VAL A 55 -14.77 -10.04 6.85
C VAL A 55 -14.08 -11.06 7.75
N GLU A 56 -14.62 -11.31 8.94
CA GLU A 56 -14.04 -12.24 9.93
C GLU A 56 -14.18 -13.70 9.50
N GLU A 57 -15.33 -14.07 8.92
CA GLU A 57 -15.55 -15.43 8.39
C GLU A 57 -14.61 -15.72 7.23
N ALA A 58 -14.48 -14.77 6.30
CA ALA A 58 -13.57 -14.90 5.17
C ALA A 58 -12.12 -14.98 5.65
N ALA A 59 -11.73 -14.15 6.62
CA ALA A 59 -10.36 -14.12 7.13
C ALA A 59 -10.01 -15.44 7.82
N TYR A 60 -10.92 -15.98 8.64
CA TYR A 60 -10.72 -17.30 9.22
C TYR A 60 -10.70 -18.39 8.14
N ALA A 61 -11.58 -18.35 7.15
CA ALA A 61 -11.64 -19.39 6.14
C ALA A 61 -10.40 -19.39 5.23
N ILE A 62 -9.94 -18.22 4.76
CA ILE A 62 -8.86 -18.12 3.77
C ILE A 62 -7.51 -18.56 4.33
N THR A 63 -7.29 -18.45 5.64
CA THR A 63 -6.04 -18.87 6.28
C THR A 63 -5.98 -20.36 6.57
N ARG A 64 -7.12 -21.07 6.55
CA ARG A 64 -7.20 -22.48 6.98
C ARG A 64 -6.45 -23.46 6.09
N PRO A 65 -6.46 -23.35 4.75
CA PRO A 65 -5.70 -24.25 3.88
C PRO A 65 -4.21 -24.28 4.25
N ILE A 66 -3.62 -23.10 4.50
CA ILE A 66 -2.23 -22.96 4.95
C ILE A 66 -2.06 -23.38 6.41
N SER A 67 -2.95 -22.95 7.30
CA SER A 67 -2.79 -23.21 8.75
C SER A 67 -2.94 -24.69 9.12
N THR A 68 -3.72 -25.45 8.36
CA THR A 68 -4.05 -26.85 8.65
C THR A 68 -3.27 -27.86 7.80
N SER A 69 -2.45 -27.40 6.86
CA SER A 69 -1.53 -28.24 6.07
C SER A 69 -0.17 -28.35 6.76
N SER A 70 0.59 -29.39 6.40
CA SER A 70 2.04 -29.41 6.67
C SER A 70 2.77 -28.71 5.53
N ILE A 71 4.03 -28.32 5.75
CA ILE A 71 4.86 -27.73 4.70
C ILE A 71 5.04 -28.75 3.56
N PRO A 72 4.59 -28.45 2.32
CA PRO A 72 4.80 -29.37 1.20
C PRO A 72 6.30 -29.50 0.89
N PHE A 73 6.81 -30.72 0.82
CA PHE A 73 8.22 -30.97 0.53
C PHE A 73 8.47 -30.92 -0.98
N LEU A 74 9.12 -29.85 -1.46
CA LEU A 74 9.47 -29.63 -2.87
C LEU A 74 10.98 -29.62 -3.11
N ASP A 75 11.79 -29.90 -2.08
CA ASP A 75 13.26 -29.90 -2.14
C ASP A 75 13.82 -28.52 -2.53
N THR A 76 13.16 -27.44 -2.08
CA THR A 76 13.62 -26.06 -2.30
C THR A 76 13.91 -25.36 -0.97
N TYR A 77 14.66 -24.25 -1.05
CA TYR A 77 14.99 -23.43 0.12
C TYR A 77 13.80 -22.62 0.67
N SER A 78 12.64 -22.63 0.00
CA SER A 78 11.50 -21.74 0.29
C SER A 78 10.17 -22.48 0.48
N ASP A 79 10.20 -23.80 0.69
CA ASP A 79 8.99 -24.64 0.74
C ASP A 79 7.95 -24.14 1.77
N GLY A 80 8.41 -23.62 2.91
CA GLY A 80 7.56 -23.11 3.99
C GLY A 80 6.84 -21.78 3.71
N CYS A 81 7.16 -21.07 2.63
CA CYS A 81 6.58 -19.76 2.33
C CYS A 81 5.91 -19.66 0.95
N ILE A 82 6.01 -20.68 0.09
CA ILE A 82 5.39 -20.69 -1.24
C ILE A 82 3.88 -20.47 -1.17
N ALA A 83 3.18 -21.19 -0.27
CA ALA A 83 1.74 -21.03 -0.11
C ALA A 83 1.35 -19.59 0.32
N LEU A 84 2.16 -18.97 1.19
CA LEU A 84 1.96 -17.57 1.60
C LEU A 84 2.15 -16.61 0.42
N PHE A 85 3.21 -16.77 -0.38
CA PHE A 85 3.42 -15.94 -1.57
C PHE A 85 2.28 -16.08 -2.59
N MET A 86 1.73 -17.29 -2.77
CA MET A 86 0.58 -17.51 -3.63
C MET A 86 -0.65 -16.75 -3.12
N LEU A 87 -1.02 -16.92 -1.84
CA LEU A 87 -2.12 -16.20 -1.21
C LEU A 87 -1.95 -14.68 -1.34
N TRP A 88 -0.78 -14.16 -0.97
CA TRP A 88 -0.50 -12.73 -1.01
C TRP A 88 -0.57 -12.17 -2.40
N ARG A 89 -0.03 -12.86 -3.42
CA ARG A 89 -0.12 -12.40 -4.80
C ARG A 89 -1.55 -12.14 -5.24
N HIS A 90 -2.50 -12.98 -4.84
CA HIS A 90 -3.90 -12.79 -5.22
C HIS A 90 -4.58 -11.65 -4.46
N ILE A 91 -4.26 -11.47 -3.18
CA ILE A 91 -4.77 -10.33 -2.41
C ILE A 91 -4.15 -9.02 -2.92
N VAL A 92 -2.86 -9.03 -3.26
CA VAL A 92 -2.12 -7.93 -3.89
C VAL A 92 -2.75 -7.57 -5.24
N ASN A 93 -3.05 -8.55 -6.10
CA ASN A 93 -3.78 -8.33 -7.35
C ASN A 93 -5.21 -7.81 -7.10
N ALA A 94 -5.90 -8.28 -6.06
CA ALA A 94 -7.23 -7.76 -5.70
C ALA A 94 -7.16 -6.26 -5.35
N CYS A 95 -6.13 -5.86 -4.60
CA CYS A 95 -5.86 -4.45 -4.30
C CYS A 95 -5.62 -3.62 -5.58
N GLU A 96 -5.09 -4.20 -6.65
CA GLU A 96 -4.89 -3.51 -7.93
C GLU A 96 -6.13 -3.47 -8.82
N ASP A 97 -6.87 -4.58 -8.91
CA ASP A 97 -7.87 -4.80 -9.95
C ASP A 97 -9.31 -4.53 -9.48
N TRP A 98 -9.58 -4.63 -8.18
CA TRP A 98 -10.94 -4.47 -7.67
C TRP A 98 -11.42 -3.02 -7.72
N PRO A 99 -12.75 -2.80 -7.69
CA PRO A 99 -13.32 -1.47 -7.57
C PRO A 99 -12.81 -0.70 -6.37
N ALA A 100 -12.66 0.61 -6.52
CA ALA A 100 -12.14 1.49 -5.47
C ALA A 100 -12.98 1.42 -4.18
N SER A 101 -14.30 1.28 -4.30
CA SER A 101 -15.21 1.09 -3.15
C SER A 101 -14.92 -0.17 -2.33
N ARG A 102 -14.23 -1.17 -2.88
CA ARG A 102 -13.91 -2.43 -2.20
C ARG A 102 -12.55 -2.43 -1.51
N ILE A 103 -11.72 -1.41 -1.73
CA ILE A 103 -10.43 -1.29 -1.04
C ILE A 103 -10.60 -1.25 0.49
N PRO A 104 -11.54 -0.49 1.09
CA PRO A 104 -11.78 -0.53 2.54
C PRO A 104 -12.11 -1.94 3.06
N ASP A 105 -12.84 -2.75 2.29
CA ASP A 105 -13.19 -4.13 2.67
C ASP A 105 -11.94 -5.02 2.67
N LEU A 106 -11.08 -4.91 1.64
CA LEU A 106 -9.80 -5.63 1.57
C LEU A 106 -8.87 -5.27 2.73
N VAL A 107 -8.87 -4.01 3.14
CA VAL A 107 -8.10 -3.53 4.29
C VAL A 107 -8.63 -4.13 5.59
N ALA A 108 -9.96 -4.12 5.78
CA ALA A 108 -10.58 -4.77 6.93
C ALA A 108 -10.28 -6.27 6.96
N PHE A 109 -10.28 -6.90 5.79
CA PHE A 109 -9.96 -8.31 5.58
C PHE A 109 -8.51 -8.65 5.98
N LEU A 110 -7.52 -7.89 5.51
CA LEU A 110 -6.13 -8.04 5.94
C LEU A 110 -5.97 -7.85 7.47
N SER A 111 -6.67 -6.86 8.05
CA SER A 111 -6.67 -6.66 9.51
C SER A 111 -7.35 -7.78 10.29
N ALA A 112 -8.31 -8.48 9.69
CA ALA A 112 -8.96 -9.64 10.30
C ALA A 112 -8.06 -10.89 10.21
N ILE A 113 -7.36 -11.09 9.08
CA ILE A 113 -6.35 -12.15 8.93
C ILE A 113 -5.28 -12.01 10.01
N SER A 114 -4.80 -10.79 10.27
CA SER A 114 -3.79 -10.54 11.31
C SER A 114 -4.26 -10.79 12.75
N LYS A 115 -5.51 -11.20 12.96
CA LYS A 115 -6.07 -11.56 14.26
C LYS A 115 -6.43 -13.04 14.35
N VAL A 116 -6.21 -13.81 13.29
CA VAL A 116 -6.42 -15.25 13.28
C VAL A 116 -5.40 -15.90 14.23
N PRO A 117 -5.84 -16.70 15.22
CA PRO A 117 -4.95 -17.24 16.25
C PRO A 117 -4.21 -18.52 15.82
N ASP A 118 -4.43 -18.99 14.59
CA ASP A 118 -3.81 -20.20 14.05
C ASP A 118 -2.34 -19.92 13.66
N HIS A 119 -1.52 -20.97 13.64
CA HIS A 119 -0.14 -20.90 13.16
C HIS A 119 -0.03 -21.35 11.71
N ILE A 120 1.00 -20.86 11.02
CA ILE A 120 1.32 -21.25 9.65
C ILE A 120 1.78 -22.72 9.62
N HIS A 121 1.22 -23.50 8.69
CA HIS A 121 1.55 -24.91 8.47
C HIS A 121 1.58 -25.76 9.75
N ARG A 122 0.51 -25.73 10.55
CA ARG A 122 0.43 -26.42 11.87
C ARG A 122 1.52 -26.02 12.87
N GLY A 123 2.18 -24.87 12.67
CA GLY A 123 3.31 -24.41 13.45
C GLY A 123 4.66 -25.01 13.03
N GLU A 124 4.74 -25.67 11.87
CA GLU A 124 5.99 -26.16 11.29
C GLU A 124 6.84 -25.01 10.73
N ALA A 125 6.21 -23.93 10.27
CA ALA A 125 6.92 -22.74 9.81
C ALA A 125 7.36 -21.91 11.03
N THR A 126 8.64 -21.58 11.09
CA THR A 126 9.26 -20.80 12.16
C THR A 126 9.80 -19.50 11.61
N ASP A 127 9.83 -18.46 12.46
CA ASP A 127 10.62 -17.26 12.16
C ASP A 127 12.11 -17.57 12.40
N ASP A 128 12.97 -17.13 11.48
CA ASP A 128 14.42 -17.29 11.57
C ASP A 128 15.01 -16.50 12.76
N GLU A 129 14.30 -15.48 13.25
CA GLU A 129 14.77 -14.60 14.34
C GLU A 129 14.25 -15.00 15.74
N ASP A 130 13.02 -15.51 15.87
CA ASP A 130 12.31 -15.63 17.17
C ASP A 130 12.12 -17.08 17.70
N GLU A 131 12.70 -18.10 17.06
CA GLU A 131 12.64 -19.54 17.44
C GLU A 131 11.21 -20.13 17.65
N GLY A 132 10.15 -19.35 17.42
CA GLY A 132 8.76 -19.70 17.63
C GLY A 132 8.00 -20.02 16.33
N PRO A 133 6.84 -20.70 16.43
CA PRO A 133 5.99 -20.94 15.28
C PRO A 133 5.41 -19.62 14.77
N MET A 134 5.47 -19.44 13.45
CA MET A 134 4.99 -18.25 12.79
C MET A 134 3.46 -18.16 12.85
N GLY A 135 2.94 -16.99 13.23
CA GLY A 135 1.51 -16.67 13.25
C GLY A 135 1.09 -15.76 12.08
N TRP A 136 -0.18 -15.36 12.07
CA TRP A 136 -0.73 -14.42 11.09
C TRP A 136 -0.62 -12.95 11.51
N ASP A 137 -0.21 -12.68 12.75
CA ASP A 137 -0.26 -11.37 13.42
C ASP A 137 0.51 -10.25 12.71
N ILE A 138 1.55 -10.62 11.96
CA ILE A 138 2.37 -9.70 11.17
C ILE A 138 2.17 -9.83 9.66
N LEU A 139 1.22 -10.64 9.20
CA LEU A 139 1.00 -10.97 7.78
C LEU A 139 2.32 -11.42 7.11
N PRO A 140 2.85 -12.59 7.50
CA PRO A 140 4.21 -13.00 7.15
C PRO A 140 4.43 -13.00 5.63
N TYR A 141 5.52 -12.39 5.16
CA TYR A 141 5.86 -12.22 3.74
C TYR A 141 4.92 -11.34 2.89
N PHE A 142 3.82 -10.80 3.43
CA PHE A 142 2.94 -9.89 2.67
C PHE A 142 3.69 -8.66 2.17
N ALA A 143 4.51 -8.05 3.04
CA ALA A 143 5.31 -6.88 2.66
C ALA A 143 6.34 -7.19 1.56
N ALA A 144 6.86 -8.41 1.50
CA ALA A 144 7.80 -8.83 0.45
C ALA A 144 7.06 -8.92 -0.90
N GLU A 145 5.95 -9.65 -0.97
CA GLU A 145 5.14 -9.77 -2.19
C GLU A 145 4.60 -8.40 -2.65
N TRP A 146 4.17 -7.58 -1.68
CA TRP A 146 3.73 -6.22 -1.93
C TRP A 146 4.83 -5.37 -2.59
N ARG A 147 6.04 -5.37 -2.01
CA ARG A 147 7.18 -4.63 -2.56
C ARG A 147 7.59 -5.14 -3.94
N ASP A 148 7.68 -6.45 -4.13
CA ASP A 148 8.09 -7.02 -5.43
C ASP A 148 7.12 -6.63 -6.56
N THR A 149 5.83 -6.48 -6.23
CA THR A 149 4.80 -6.11 -7.21
C THR A 149 4.71 -4.59 -7.41
N HIS A 150 4.83 -3.81 -6.34
CA HIS A 150 4.43 -2.39 -6.32
C HIS A 150 5.55 -1.39 -6.08
N TRP A 151 6.75 -1.82 -5.71
CA TRP A 151 7.86 -0.91 -5.48
C TRP A 151 8.31 -0.29 -6.81
N ARG A 152 7.75 0.88 -7.10
CA ARG A 152 8.03 1.68 -8.30
C ARG A 152 8.26 3.10 -7.88
N ILE A 153 9.36 3.67 -8.31
CA ILE A 153 9.63 5.09 -8.12
C ILE A 153 8.89 5.83 -9.24
N PRO A 154 8.20 6.95 -8.95
CA PRO A 154 7.49 7.72 -9.98
C PRO A 154 8.34 8.03 -11.21
N MET A 155 9.64 8.30 -11.03
CA MET A 155 10.58 8.52 -12.13
C MET A 155 10.70 7.31 -13.07
N ASP A 156 10.73 6.08 -12.54
CA ASP A 156 10.78 4.87 -13.36
C ASP A 156 9.49 4.72 -14.18
N ILE A 157 8.34 5.06 -13.60
CA ILE A 157 7.06 5.06 -14.32
C ILE A 157 7.08 6.09 -15.46
N LEU A 158 7.62 7.28 -15.22
CA LEU A 158 7.70 8.31 -16.25
C LEU A 158 8.62 7.90 -17.41
N ASN A 159 9.71 7.20 -17.10
CA ASN A 159 10.69 6.70 -18.07
C ASN A 159 10.17 5.50 -18.87
N ASP A 160 9.58 4.50 -18.20
CA ASP A 160 9.05 3.29 -18.82
C ASP A 160 7.80 3.56 -19.67
N TYR A 161 7.01 4.58 -19.28
CA TYR A 161 5.75 4.93 -19.92
C TYR A 161 5.77 6.40 -20.40
N PRO A 162 6.44 6.69 -21.53
CA PRO A 162 6.47 8.02 -22.11
C PRO A 162 5.11 8.44 -22.71
N ASP A 163 4.26 7.49 -23.07
CA ASP A 163 2.91 7.72 -23.59
C ASP A 163 1.95 8.24 -22.50
N THR A 164 1.12 9.22 -22.84
CA THR A 164 0.24 9.89 -21.87
C THR A 164 -0.83 8.95 -21.30
N ALA A 165 -1.45 8.08 -22.10
CA ALA A 165 -2.52 7.21 -21.61
C ALA A 165 -1.98 6.08 -20.74
N ALA A 166 -0.89 5.43 -21.17
CA ALA A 166 -0.22 4.39 -20.40
C ALA A 166 0.32 4.93 -19.06
N ARG A 167 0.91 6.13 -19.08
CA ARG A 167 1.37 6.83 -17.88
C ARG A 167 0.24 7.14 -16.91
N LEU A 168 -0.89 7.66 -17.39
CA LEU A 168 -2.05 7.94 -16.54
C LEU A 168 -2.57 6.67 -15.85
N ARG A 169 -2.62 5.54 -16.58
CA ARG A 169 -2.97 4.24 -15.99
C ARG A 169 -1.98 3.83 -14.90
N LYS A 170 -0.68 3.93 -15.17
CA LYS A 170 0.38 3.53 -14.22
C LYS A 170 0.45 4.45 -13.00
N ARG A 171 0.17 5.74 -13.18
CA ARG A 171 -0.02 6.69 -12.08
C ARG A 171 -1.20 6.29 -11.20
N GLY A 172 -2.32 5.90 -11.81
CA GLY A 172 -3.48 5.38 -11.07
C GLY A 172 -3.11 4.17 -10.20
N LEU A 173 -2.43 3.19 -10.78
CA LEU A 173 -1.95 2.00 -10.06
C LEU A 173 -0.99 2.35 -8.91
N TYR A 174 -0.04 3.26 -9.16
CA TYR A 174 0.86 3.74 -8.11
C TYR A 174 0.09 4.35 -6.93
N ILE A 175 -0.85 5.27 -7.18
CA ILE A 175 -1.59 5.93 -6.10
C ILE A 175 -2.47 4.91 -5.35
N ARG A 176 -3.03 3.92 -6.05
CA ARG A 176 -3.83 2.83 -5.45
C ARG A 176 -2.97 1.98 -4.52
N ALA A 177 -1.76 1.64 -4.96
CA ALA A 177 -0.78 0.97 -4.12
C ALA A 177 -0.46 1.81 -2.86
N GLN A 178 -0.31 3.13 -3.02
CA GLN A 178 -0.05 4.03 -1.89
C GLN A 178 -1.21 4.10 -0.88
N GLU A 179 -2.46 3.88 -1.30
CA GLU A 179 -3.60 3.77 -0.38
C GLU A 179 -3.52 2.52 0.50
N VAL A 180 -3.03 1.40 -0.05
CA VAL A 180 -2.82 0.17 0.72
C VAL A 180 -1.56 0.27 1.60
N GLU A 181 -0.47 0.83 1.09
CA GLU A 181 0.77 1.07 1.87
C GLU A 181 0.55 2.03 3.04
N ALA A 182 -0.37 2.98 2.88
CA ALA A 182 -0.74 3.92 3.93
C ALA A 182 -0.91 3.20 5.28
N ILE A 183 -1.52 2.01 5.25
CA ILE A 183 -1.87 1.21 6.43
C ILE A 183 -0.63 0.66 7.15
N ASN A 184 0.49 0.45 6.44
CA ASN A 184 1.65 -0.29 6.93
C ASN A 184 2.93 0.51 7.21
N TYR A 185 3.05 1.83 6.94
CA TYR A 185 3.90 2.86 7.64
C TYR A 185 4.42 4.03 6.75
N VAL A 186 4.51 5.23 7.38
CA VAL A 186 5.47 6.40 7.27
C VAL A 186 5.56 7.20 5.96
N ILE A 187 5.11 8.48 5.91
CA ILE A 187 5.81 9.76 6.24
C ILE A 187 7.04 10.10 5.35
N TRP A 188 7.37 9.34 4.30
CA TRP A 188 8.53 9.67 3.44
C TRP A 188 8.39 10.97 2.66
N THR A 189 7.27 11.18 1.94
CA THR A 189 7.08 12.41 1.15
C THR A 189 6.98 13.66 2.03
N LEU A 190 6.43 13.52 3.24
CA LEU A 190 6.32 14.62 4.21
C LEU A 190 7.66 14.93 4.93
N GLU A 191 8.78 14.33 4.54
CA GLU A 191 10.10 14.67 5.10
C GLU A 191 11.09 15.15 4.01
N MET A 192 10.68 15.13 2.73
CA MET A 192 11.51 15.52 1.58
C MET A 192 11.33 16.99 1.19
N LYS A 193 12.43 17.69 0.86
CA LYS A 193 12.38 18.99 0.17
C LYS A 193 11.98 18.80 -1.29
N PRO A 194 10.91 19.44 -1.78
CA PRO A 194 10.74 19.63 -3.22
C PRO A 194 11.94 20.47 -3.68
N ASN A 195 12.79 19.89 -4.52
CA ASN A 195 13.82 20.67 -5.18
C ASN A 195 13.15 21.52 -6.26
N HIS A 196 12.80 22.76 -5.91
CA HIS A 196 12.35 23.74 -6.90
C HIS A 196 13.45 24.04 -7.94
N ASP A 197 14.72 23.78 -7.61
CA ASP A 197 15.87 24.11 -8.45
C ASP A 197 16.24 23.03 -9.48
N CYS A 198 15.65 21.83 -9.44
CA CYS A 198 15.96 20.76 -10.41
C CYS A 198 15.38 21.02 -11.82
N LEU A 199 14.48 21.99 -11.97
CA LEU A 199 13.89 22.31 -13.27
C LEU A 199 14.81 23.16 -14.16
N GLU A 200 15.83 23.83 -13.61
CA GLU A 200 16.75 24.66 -14.42
C GLU A 200 17.97 23.90 -14.96
N GLU A 201 18.45 22.85 -14.28
CA GLU A 201 19.62 22.08 -14.74
C GLU A 201 19.28 21.07 -15.85
N ASN A 202 18.02 20.67 -16.01
CA ASN A 202 17.60 19.71 -17.04
C ASN A 202 17.49 20.29 -18.47
N ARG A 203 17.80 21.58 -18.70
CA ARG A 203 17.84 22.13 -20.07
C ARG A 203 19.15 21.86 -20.80
N HIS A 204 20.21 21.45 -20.11
CA HIS A 204 21.51 21.20 -20.72
C HIS A 204 22.00 19.78 -20.39
N GLY A 205 21.49 18.83 -21.17
CA GLY A 205 21.96 17.45 -21.32
C GLY A 205 22.98 16.98 -20.29
N ALA A 206 22.50 16.36 -19.22
CA ALA A 206 23.31 15.54 -18.33
C ALA A 206 22.49 14.32 -17.93
N ASP A 207 22.96 13.16 -18.38
CA ASP A 207 22.54 11.85 -17.93
C ASP A 207 22.55 11.78 -16.39
N TYR A 208 21.47 11.22 -15.81
CA TYR A 208 21.43 10.66 -14.46
C TYR A 208 22.09 11.51 -13.35
N HIS A 209 21.49 12.64 -12.98
CA HIS A 209 21.81 13.24 -11.68
C HIS A 209 21.23 12.35 -10.56
N PRO A 210 22.00 11.90 -9.56
CA PRO A 210 21.50 11.14 -8.41
C PRO A 210 20.48 11.90 -7.53
N LEU A 211 20.16 13.15 -7.88
CA LEU A 211 19.11 13.97 -7.27
C LEU A 211 17.80 13.96 -8.08
N ALA A 212 17.83 13.52 -9.35
CA ALA A 212 16.61 13.26 -10.14
C ALA A 212 15.76 12.15 -9.50
N PHE A 213 16.42 11.17 -8.87
CA PHE A 213 15.79 10.14 -8.02
C PHE A 213 14.96 10.72 -6.86
N TYR A 214 15.28 11.95 -6.43
CA TYR A 214 14.61 12.65 -5.34
C TYR A 214 13.75 13.83 -5.81
N SER A 215 13.50 13.95 -7.12
CA SER A 215 12.62 14.98 -7.67
C SER A 215 11.15 14.62 -7.38
N LEU A 216 10.43 15.56 -6.79
CA LEU A 216 9.04 15.37 -6.37
C LEU A 216 8.10 15.52 -7.58
N GLU A 217 7.79 14.40 -8.23
CA GLU A 217 6.67 14.23 -9.20
C GLU A 217 5.28 14.46 -8.58
N LEU A 218 4.89 15.74 -8.47
CA LEU A 218 3.71 16.19 -7.73
C LEU A 218 2.41 15.45 -8.09
N ASP A 219 2.19 15.09 -9.35
CA ASP A 219 0.99 14.38 -9.79
C ASP A 219 0.92 12.92 -9.32
N PHE A 220 2.04 12.36 -8.84
CA PHE A 220 2.10 11.07 -8.14
C PHE A 220 2.06 11.25 -6.62
N GLN A 221 2.94 12.09 -6.06
CA GLN A 221 3.12 12.08 -4.60
C GLN A 221 2.08 12.92 -3.85
N VAL A 222 1.49 13.96 -4.44
CA VAL A 222 0.44 14.74 -3.76
C VAL A 222 -0.83 13.90 -3.51
N PRO A 223 -1.35 13.14 -4.48
CA PRO A 223 -2.44 12.19 -4.23
C PRO A 223 -2.06 11.05 -3.28
N ALA A 224 -0.83 10.53 -3.35
CA ALA A 224 -0.36 9.50 -2.42
C ALA A 224 -0.37 10.01 -0.96
N VAL A 225 0.12 11.24 -0.74
CA VAL A 225 0.07 11.92 0.56
C VAL A 225 -1.37 12.06 1.06
N ALA A 226 -2.34 12.36 0.19
CA ALA A 226 -3.74 12.41 0.56
C ALA A 226 -4.24 11.05 1.09
N CYS A 227 -3.88 9.95 0.43
CA CYS A 227 -4.23 8.59 0.86
C CYS A 227 -3.59 8.25 2.22
N TRP A 228 -2.33 8.61 2.42
CA TRP A 228 -1.66 8.38 3.69
C TRP A 228 -2.30 9.13 4.87
N ILE A 229 -2.64 10.40 4.67
CA ILE A 229 -3.27 11.23 5.71
C ILE A 229 -4.71 10.79 5.97
N LYS A 230 -5.45 10.34 4.95
CA LYS A 230 -6.78 9.73 5.10
C LYS A 230 -6.76 8.60 6.14
N HIS A 231 -5.83 7.66 5.98
CA HIS A 231 -5.80 6.46 6.81
C HIS A 231 -5.04 6.65 8.12
N ASN A 232 -4.01 7.50 8.14
CA ASN A 232 -3.08 7.61 9.26
C ASN A 232 -2.86 9.03 9.77
N GLY A 233 -3.61 10.03 9.30
CA GLY A 233 -3.37 11.44 9.58
C GLY A 233 -3.24 11.76 11.07
N LYS A 234 -4.08 11.15 11.92
CA LYS A 234 -3.98 11.32 13.37
C LYS A 234 -2.69 10.75 13.96
N ARG A 235 -2.37 9.50 13.61
CA ARG A 235 -1.13 8.83 14.06
C ARG A 235 0.10 9.57 13.54
N MET A 236 0.07 10.01 12.27
CA MET A 236 1.11 10.83 11.65
C MET A 236 1.28 12.16 12.38
N TYR A 237 0.19 12.88 12.64
CA TYR A 237 0.24 14.12 13.40
C TYR A 237 0.84 13.90 14.79
N GLU A 238 0.42 12.86 15.52
CA GLU A 238 1.00 12.54 16.82
C GLU A 238 2.48 12.15 16.75
N CYS A 239 2.90 11.38 15.75
CA CYS A 239 4.30 10.98 15.54
C CYS A 239 5.18 12.17 15.17
N ILE A 240 4.72 13.04 14.26
CA ILE A 240 5.42 14.23 13.77
C ILE A 240 5.46 15.29 14.88
N ALA A 241 4.33 15.60 15.53
CA ALA A 241 4.25 16.63 16.55
C ALA A 241 4.98 16.26 17.86
N ARG A 242 5.21 14.97 18.13
CA ARG A 242 5.89 14.47 19.35
C ARG A 242 7.31 13.95 19.11
N ASP A 243 7.92 14.25 17.96
CA ASP A 243 9.30 13.87 17.59
C ASP A 243 9.63 12.38 17.71
N ARG A 244 8.65 11.49 17.51
CA ARG A 244 8.86 10.03 17.64
C ARG A 244 9.66 9.41 16.49
N LEU A 245 10.13 10.23 15.55
CA LEU A 245 10.91 9.83 14.36
C LEU A 245 12.41 10.16 14.49
N LYS A 246 12.84 10.72 15.63
CA LYS A 246 14.25 11.00 15.90
C LYS A 246 15.02 9.70 16.14
N GLY A 247 16.10 9.48 15.38
CA GLY A 247 16.94 8.30 15.49
C GLY A 247 16.46 7.06 14.73
N ASN A 248 15.33 7.13 14.00
CA ASN A 248 14.94 6.05 13.11
C ASN A 248 15.91 5.98 11.90
N PRO A 249 16.62 4.86 11.70
CA PRO A 249 17.57 4.69 10.60
C PRO A 249 16.90 4.64 9.22
N ASP A 250 15.61 4.29 9.17
CA ASP A 250 14.79 4.23 7.95
C ASP A 250 14.20 5.60 7.57
N VAL A 251 14.86 6.71 7.90
CA VAL A 251 14.41 8.05 7.48
C VAL A 251 15.57 8.70 6.75
N PRO A 252 15.38 9.18 5.51
CA PRO A 252 16.47 9.53 4.63
C PRO A 252 17.26 10.72 5.18
N THR A 253 18.55 10.74 4.92
CA THR A 253 19.49 11.80 5.35
C THR A 253 19.16 13.18 4.76
N VAL A 254 18.33 13.25 3.71
CA VAL A 254 17.89 14.49 3.03
C VAL A 254 16.75 15.21 3.80
N ARG A 255 16.66 15.01 5.13
CA ARG A 255 15.61 15.61 5.96
C ARG A 255 15.57 17.12 5.79
N MET A 256 14.37 17.68 5.80
CA MET A 256 14.21 19.09 6.17
C MET A 256 14.67 19.28 7.63
N HIS A 257 15.64 20.17 7.85
CA HIS A 257 15.92 20.68 9.19
C HIS A 257 14.80 21.65 9.59
N PHE A 258 13.91 21.18 10.46
CA PHE A 258 12.93 22.04 11.14
C PHE A 258 13.44 22.41 12.53
N GLY A 259 13.18 23.64 12.96
CA GLY A 259 13.58 24.14 14.29
C GLY A 259 12.74 23.50 15.39
N GLU A 260 11.43 23.35 15.15
CA GLU A 260 10.51 22.64 16.04
C GLU A 260 9.67 21.59 15.29
N HIS A 261 9.37 20.48 15.95
CA HIS A 261 8.69 19.32 15.34
C HIS A 261 7.24 19.60 14.92
N ILE A 262 6.59 20.54 15.60
CA ILE A 262 5.22 20.96 15.27
C ILE A 262 5.15 21.82 13.99
N GLU A 263 6.26 22.49 13.63
CA GLU A 263 6.36 23.28 12.40
C GLU A 263 6.24 22.40 11.16
N ARG A 264 6.56 21.10 11.27
CA ARG A 264 6.50 20.15 10.15
C ARG A 264 5.08 20.01 9.58
N TRP A 265 4.10 19.79 10.45
CA TRP A 265 2.71 19.64 10.03
C TRP A 265 2.16 20.93 9.41
N ALA A 266 2.47 22.07 10.03
CA ALA A 266 2.06 23.39 9.53
C ALA A 266 2.72 23.73 8.19
N PHE A 267 4.01 23.39 8.02
CA PHE A 267 4.76 23.55 6.78
C PHE A 267 4.10 22.79 5.63
N TRP A 268 3.80 21.50 5.82
CA TRP A 268 3.18 20.69 4.77
C TRP A 268 1.78 21.15 4.43
N LYS A 269 0.99 21.52 5.44
CA LYS A 269 -0.34 22.10 5.20
C LYS A 269 -0.26 23.39 4.41
N LYS A 270 0.69 24.29 4.72
CA LYS A 270 0.95 25.50 3.93
C LYS A 270 1.32 25.14 2.50
N ARG A 271 2.21 24.16 2.30
CA ARG A 271 2.65 23.76 0.97
C ARG A 271 1.53 23.14 0.14
N LEU A 272 0.72 22.26 0.71
CA LEU A 272 -0.46 21.73 0.04
C LEU A 272 -1.44 22.85 -0.33
N ARG A 273 -1.59 23.89 0.49
CA ARG A 273 -2.40 25.07 0.10
C ARG A 273 -1.82 25.81 -1.10
N GLU A 274 -0.51 25.92 -1.21
CA GLU A 274 0.14 26.50 -2.40
C GLU A 274 -0.16 25.67 -3.65
N ILE A 275 -0.01 24.34 -3.56
CA ILE A 275 -0.30 23.39 -4.64
C ILE A 275 -1.81 23.37 -4.99
N ALA A 276 -2.69 23.55 -4.02
CA ALA A 276 -4.14 23.63 -4.24
C ALA A 276 -4.57 24.88 -5.06
N ASN A 277 -3.65 25.82 -5.30
CA ASN A 277 -3.87 26.97 -6.18
C ASN A 277 -3.23 26.79 -7.57
N ASP A 278 -2.59 25.65 -7.83
CA ASP A 278 -1.94 25.34 -9.11
C ASP A 278 -3.00 25.09 -10.22
N PRO A 279 -2.71 25.45 -11.49
CA PRO A 279 -3.58 25.14 -12.62
C PRO A 279 -3.88 23.64 -12.82
N ASP A 280 -2.98 22.71 -12.46
CA ASP A 280 -3.20 21.27 -12.68
C ASP A 280 -4.35 20.70 -11.82
N ASP A 281 -5.40 20.17 -12.48
CA ASP A 281 -6.65 19.78 -11.82
C ASP A 281 -6.53 18.52 -10.94
N PHE A 282 -5.65 17.59 -11.29
CA PHE A 282 -5.47 16.35 -10.55
C PHE A 282 -4.67 16.57 -9.26
N THR A 283 -3.53 17.24 -9.38
CA THR A 283 -2.64 17.58 -8.25
C THR A 283 -3.34 18.56 -7.30
N ARG A 284 -4.08 19.54 -7.84
CA ARG A 284 -4.89 20.47 -7.05
C ARG A 284 -5.92 19.74 -6.19
N ARG A 285 -6.71 18.82 -6.79
CA ARG A 285 -7.68 18.00 -6.04
C ARG A 285 -6.98 17.14 -4.99
N GLY A 286 -5.84 16.54 -5.35
CA GLY A 286 -4.87 15.89 -4.47
C GLY A 286 -4.65 16.67 -3.18
N ALA A 287 -4.18 17.90 -3.34
CA ALA A 287 -3.82 18.77 -2.25
C ALA A 287 -5.03 19.22 -1.41
N GLN A 288 -6.18 19.52 -2.04
CA GLN A 288 -7.40 19.91 -1.33
C GLN A 288 -7.91 18.79 -0.42
N VAL A 289 -7.94 17.56 -0.92
CA VAL A 289 -8.35 16.38 -0.13
C VAL A 289 -7.37 16.15 1.02
N ALA A 290 -6.06 16.20 0.76
CA ALA A 290 -5.05 16.06 1.81
C ALA A 290 -5.22 17.10 2.92
N ILE A 291 -5.46 18.37 2.58
CA ILE A 291 -5.71 19.45 3.56
C ILE A 291 -6.93 19.13 4.42
N GLY A 292 -8.03 18.67 3.81
CA GLY A 292 -9.24 18.29 4.54
C GLY A 292 -8.96 17.22 5.60
N TYR A 293 -8.25 16.16 5.23
CA TYR A 293 -7.86 15.12 6.20
C TYR A 293 -6.88 15.63 7.25
N MET A 294 -5.98 16.56 6.90
CA MET A 294 -5.09 17.18 7.88
C MET A 294 -5.87 18.01 8.91
N ASP A 295 -6.90 18.73 8.48
CA ASP A 295 -7.79 19.51 9.34
C ASP A 295 -8.53 18.59 10.32
N GLU A 296 -9.13 17.50 9.83
CA GLU A 296 -9.83 16.50 10.65
C GLU A 296 -8.92 15.84 11.70
N ALA A 297 -7.71 15.47 11.29
CA ALA A 297 -6.70 14.89 12.18
C ALA A 297 -6.31 15.84 13.32
N THR A 298 -6.31 17.16 13.09
CA THR A 298 -6.02 18.16 14.12
C THR A 298 -7.22 18.52 15.01
N GLY A 299 -8.41 18.67 14.41
CA GLY A 299 -9.64 19.03 15.15
C GLY A 299 -10.08 17.96 16.15
N SER A 300 -9.92 16.69 15.79
CA SER A 300 -10.24 15.55 16.66
C SER A 300 -9.37 15.41 17.92
N LEU A 301 -8.29 16.19 18.01
CA LEU A 301 -7.36 16.22 19.15
C LEU A 301 -7.56 17.44 20.06
N THR A 302 -8.23 18.50 19.59
CA THR A 302 -8.54 19.70 20.38
C THR A 302 -9.88 19.63 21.14
N GLU A 303 -10.72 18.64 20.83
CA GLU A 303 -12.02 18.40 21.49
C GLU A 303 -11.95 17.40 22.67
N LYS A 304 -10.75 17.07 23.15
CA LYS A 304 -10.52 16.27 24.38
C LYS A 304 -9.79 17.09 25.43
#